data_AF-A0A1S3X143-F1
#
_entry.id   AF-A0A1S3X143-F1
#
_cell.length_a   1.000
_cell.length_b   1.000
_cell.length_c   1.000
_cell.angle_alpha   90.00
_cell.angle_beta   90.00
_cell.angle_gamma   90.00
#
_symmetry.space_group_name_H-M   'P 1'
#
loop_
_entity.id
_entity.type
_entity.pdbx_description
1 polymer ?
#
loop_
_entity_poly.entity_id
_entity_poly.type
_entity_poly.pdbx_seq_one_letter_code
_entity_poly.pdbx_strand_id
1 'polypeptide(L)'
;MSQQVIPVTFSESEDYGFADIKIGFYKGDHGDGEPFDGVLGVLAHAFSPETGRFHLDAAETWAVDFDREKSDEAIDLESVATHEIGHLLGLAHTSVQEAVMFPSLRPREKKVDLKIDDIKGIQALYGSNPNFNDQALSESDTSISNGVALSKRPFTWSNFILFLILSIAM
;
A
#
# COMPACT_ATOMS: atom_id res chain seq x y z
N MET A 1 -1.62 2.81 12.70
CA MET A 1 -2.98 2.34 12.37
C MET A 1 -3.33 2.97 11.03
N SER A 2 -3.29 2.21 9.94
CA SER A 2 -3.83 2.68 8.67
C SER A 2 -5.33 2.94 8.86
N GLN A 3 -5.77 4.16 8.59
CA GLN A 3 -7.20 4.46 8.60
C GLN A 3 -7.82 3.80 7.37
N GLN A 4 -8.90 3.04 7.58
CA GLN A 4 -9.65 2.39 6.52
C GLN A 4 -10.41 3.46 5.70
N VAL A 5 -10.04 3.68 4.44
CA VAL A 5 -10.55 4.80 3.62
C VAL A 5 -11.87 4.50 2.89
N ILE A 6 -12.25 3.22 2.79
CA ILE A 6 -13.48 2.72 2.13
C ILE A 6 -14.23 1.74 3.05
N PRO A 7 -15.55 1.55 2.88
CA PRO A 7 -16.33 0.61 3.70
C PRO A 7 -16.19 -0.85 3.24
N VAL A 8 -14.97 -1.30 2.91
CA VAL A 8 -14.66 -2.68 2.49
C VAL A 8 -13.83 -3.37 3.56
N THR A 9 -14.22 -4.56 3.97
CA THR A 9 -13.53 -5.39 4.97
C THR A 9 -12.97 -6.65 4.34
N PHE A 10 -11.78 -7.05 4.76
CA PHE A 10 -11.17 -8.33 4.39
C PHE A 10 -11.19 -9.27 5.58
N SER A 11 -11.46 -10.55 5.31
CA SER A 11 -11.32 -11.63 6.28
C SER A 11 -10.53 -12.76 5.63
N GLU A 12 -9.54 -13.28 6.34
CA GLU A 12 -8.83 -14.48 5.92
C GLU A 12 -9.79 -15.67 5.89
N SER A 13 -9.70 -16.48 4.83
CA SER A 13 -10.49 -17.71 4.67
C SER A 13 -9.58 -18.92 4.91
N GLU A 14 -10.06 -19.89 5.70
CA GLU A 14 -9.39 -21.19 5.85
C GLU A 14 -9.57 -22.09 4.61
N ASP A 15 -10.57 -21.79 3.77
CA ASP A 15 -10.84 -22.51 2.53
C ASP A 15 -10.40 -21.68 1.33
N TYR A 16 -9.25 -22.06 0.76
CA TYR A 16 -8.68 -21.44 -0.43
C TYR A 16 -9.61 -21.56 -1.65
N GLY A 17 -10.40 -22.64 -1.77
CA GLY A 17 -11.26 -22.88 -2.93
C GLY A 17 -12.40 -21.88 -3.03
N PHE A 18 -12.96 -21.49 -1.88
CA PHE A 18 -14.09 -20.56 -1.76
C PHE A 18 -13.69 -19.10 -1.49
N ALA A 19 -12.40 -18.81 -1.31
CA ALA A 19 -11.94 -17.44 -1.14
C ALA A 19 -12.18 -16.59 -2.40
N ASP A 20 -12.72 -15.38 -2.22
CA ASP A 20 -12.91 -14.39 -3.28
C ASP A 20 -11.57 -13.91 -3.84
N ILE A 21 -10.56 -13.79 -2.98
CA ILE A 21 -9.19 -13.42 -3.35
C ILE A 21 -8.26 -14.58 -3.00
N LYS A 22 -7.49 -15.02 -3.99
CA LYS A 22 -6.52 -16.12 -3.93
C LYS A 22 -5.14 -15.57 -4.23
N ILE A 23 -4.27 -15.63 -3.22
CA ILE A 23 -2.90 -15.13 -3.30
C ILE A 23 -1.95 -16.32 -3.41
N GLY A 24 -0.96 -16.25 -4.29
CA GLY A 24 0.04 -17.30 -4.44
C GLY A 24 1.35 -16.81 -5.06
N PHE A 25 2.42 -17.56 -4.80
CA PHE A 25 3.73 -17.34 -5.41
C PHE A 25 3.93 -18.34 -6.55
N TYR A 26 4.29 -17.85 -7.73
CA TYR A 26 4.45 -18.65 -8.95
C TYR A 26 5.75 -18.30 -9.66
N LYS A 27 6.21 -19.16 -10.56
CA LYS A 27 7.44 -18.93 -11.32
C LYS A 27 7.25 -19.28 -12.77
N GLY A 28 7.72 -18.43 -13.68
CA GLY A 28 7.62 -18.67 -15.12
C GLY A 28 6.17 -18.84 -15.57
N ASP A 29 5.93 -19.76 -16.51
CA ASP A 29 4.57 -20.15 -16.89
C ASP A 29 3.86 -20.91 -15.75
N HIS A 30 2.71 -20.38 -15.36
CA HIS A 30 1.86 -20.91 -14.29
C HIS A 30 0.39 -21.03 -14.72
N GLY A 31 0.14 -21.12 -16.03
CA GLY A 31 -1.15 -21.57 -16.59
C GLY A 31 -2.25 -20.51 -16.68
N ASP A 32 -1.93 -19.24 -16.48
CA ASP A 32 -2.86 -18.11 -16.64
C ASP A 32 -2.61 -17.27 -17.91
N GLY A 33 -1.55 -17.57 -18.67
CA GLY A 33 -1.18 -16.86 -19.90
C GLY A 33 -0.25 -15.66 -19.71
N GLU A 34 0.08 -15.31 -18.47
CA GLU A 34 0.96 -14.18 -18.10
C GLU A 34 2.20 -14.72 -17.35
N PRO A 35 3.16 -15.37 -18.05
CA PRO A 35 4.31 -15.99 -17.40
C PRO A 35 5.22 -14.94 -16.76
N PHE A 36 5.72 -15.22 -15.56
CA PHE A 36 6.73 -14.38 -14.92
C PHE A 36 8.11 -14.51 -15.59
N ASP A 37 8.91 -13.44 -15.51
CA ASP A 37 10.18 -13.28 -16.23
C ASP A 37 11.44 -13.47 -15.38
N GLY A 38 11.32 -13.66 -14.06
CA GLY A 38 12.43 -13.99 -13.18
C GLY A 38 12.79 -12.84 -12.23
N VAL A 39 14.08 -12.72 -11.90
CA VAL A 39 14.52 -11.68 -10.96
C VAL A 39 14.41 -10.31 -11.61
N LEU A 40 13.63 -9.43 -10.99
CA LEU A 40 13.21 -8.13 -11.49
C LEU A 40 12.42 -8.23 -12.80
N GLY A 41 11.65 -7.18 -13.10
CA GLY A 41 10.74 -7.18 -14.23
C GLY A 41 9.30 -7.14 -13.73
N VAL A 42 8.53 -8.18 -14.05
CA VAL A 42 7.14 -8.31 -13.57
C VAL A 42 7.16 -8.89 -12.14
N LEU A 43 6.97 -8.02 -11.16
CA LEU A 43 7.01 -8.40 -9.74
C LEU A 43 5.78 -9.23 -9.34
N ALA A 44 4.62 -8.88 -9.89
CA ALA A 44 3.33 -9.46 -9.56
C ALA A 44 2.29 -9.08 -10.62
N HIS A 45 1.15 -9.78 -10.58
CA HIS A 45 -0.06 -9.32 -11.25
C HIS A 45 -1.31 -9.79 -10.52
N ALA A 46 -2.36 -8.97 -10.60
CA ALA A 46 -3.68 -9.30 -10.11
C ALA A 46 -4.75 -9.21 -11.21
N PHE A 47 -5.74 -10.09 -11.09
CA PHE A 47 -6.91 -10.11 -11.95
C PHE A 47 -8.06 -9.48 -11.19
N SER A 48 -8.51 -8.32 -11.65
CA SER A 48 -9.67 -7.62 -11.11
C SER A 48 -10.90 -8.52 -10.97
N PRO A 49 -11.89 -8.12 -10.17
CA PRO A 49 -13.11 -8.89 -9.97
C PRO A 49 -13.78 -9.23 -11.31
N GLU A 50 -14.37 -10.41 -11.48
CA GLU A 50 -14.67 -11.41 -10.44
C GLU A 50 -13.62 -12.53 -10.30
N THR A 51 -12.43 -12.39 -10.91
CA THR A 51 -11.45 -13.49 -10.94
C THR A 51 -10.70 -13.64 -9.61
N GLY A 52 -10.30 -12.52 -9.00
CA GLY A 52 -9.75 -12.50 -7.64
C GLY A 52 -8.44 -13.27 -7.47
N ARG A 53 -7.60 -13.33 -8.51
CA ARG A 53 -6.28 -13.97 -8.42
C ARG A 53 -5.21 -12.90 -8.25
N PHE A 54 -4.27 -13.11 -7.34
CA PHE A 54 -3.10 -12.26 -7.13
C PHE A 54 -1.87 -13.16 -7.05
N HIS A 55 -1.02 -13.04 -8.07
CA HIS A 55 0.19 -13.83 -8.22
C HIS A 55 1.42 -12.96 -7.96
N LEU A 56 2.38 -13.49 -7.22
CA LEU A 56 3.69 -12.91 -6.95
C LEU A 56 4.76 -13.74 -7.64
N ASP A 57 5.76 -13.11 -8.27
CA ASP A 57 6.89 -13.87 -8.82
C ASP A 57 7.76 -14.44 -7.68
N ALA A 58 7.81 -15.77 -7.60
CA ALA A 58 8.62 -16.51 -6.64
C ALA A 58 10.13 -16.42 -6.92
N ALA A 59 10.54 -15.87 -8.06
CA ALA A 59 11.94 -15.60 -8.36
C ALA A 59 12.48 -14.37 -7.62
N GLU A 60 11.61 -13.46 -7.18
CA GLU A 60 12.04 -12.21 -6.56
C GLU A 60 12.58 -12.39 -5.14
N THR A 61 13.48 -11.48 -4.76
CA THR A 61 13.95 -11.38 -3.37
C THR A 61 12.96 -10.55 -2.56
N TRP A 62 11.91 -11.18 -2.04
CA TRP A 62 10.90 -10.51 -1.23
C TRP A 62 11.39 -10.15 0.17
N ALA A 63 11.14 -8.90 0.57
CA ALA A 63 11.42 -8.41 1.90
C ALA A 63 10.15 -7.87 2.56
N VAL A 64 9.93 -8.28 3.81
CA VAL A 64 9.00 -7.60 4.75
C VAL A 64 9.73 -6.65 5.68
N ASP A 65 11.06 -6.82 5.79
CA ASP A 65 11.95 -6.02 6.61
C ASP A 65 13.31 -5.91 5.91
N PHE A 66 13.55 -4.72 5.35
CA PHE A 66 14.80 -4.34 4.70
C PHE A 66 16.00 -4.25 5.65
N ASP A 67 15.78 -4.30 6.96
CA ASP A 67 16.85 -4.45 7.93
C ASP A 67 17.30 -5.90 8.11
N ARG A 68 16.48 -6.87 7.70
CA ARG A 68 16.81 -8.30 7.72
C ARG A 68 17.26 -8.80 6.35
N GLU A 69 16.55 -8.40 5.30
CA GLU A 69 16.92 -8.69 3.93
C GLU A 69 17.81 -7.56 3.38
N LYS A 70 19.07 -7.91 3.10
CA LYS A 70 20.14 -6.96 2.76
C LYS A 70 20.48 -6.93 1.28
N SER A 71 19.86 -7.78 0.46
CA SER A 71 20.01 -7.71 -0.99
C SER A 71 19.63 -6.31 -1.50
N ASP A 72 20.46 -5.77 -2.40
CA ASP A 72 20.17 -4.52 -3.11
C ASP A 72 19.01 -4.71 -4.11
N GLU A 73 18.68 -5.94 -4.47
CA GLU A 73 17.58 -6.33 -5.35
C GLU A 73 16.28 -6.61 -4.56
N ALA A 74 16.30 -6.44 -3.23
CA ALA A 74 15.15 -6.75 -2.40
C ALA A 74 13.94 -5.87 -2.72
N ILE A 75 12.78 -6.49 -2.92
CA ILE A 75 11.49 -5.86 -3.21
C ILE A 75 10.62 -5.88 -1.95
N ASP A 76 10.03 -4.74 -1.60
CA ASP A 76 9.12 -4.64 -0.46
C ASP A 76 7.79 -5.31 -0.77
N LEU A 77 7.50 -6.43 -0.10
CA LEU A 77 6.30 -7.23 -0.33
C LEU A 77 5.02 -6.46 -0.01
N GLU A 78 5.03 -5.62 1.03
CA GLU A 78 3.87 -4.83 1.44
C GLU A 78 3.51 -3.80 0.37
N SER A 79 4.50 -3.16 -0.24
CA SER A 79 4.30 -2.18 -1.32
C SER A 79 3.67 -2.82 -2.55
N VAL A 80 4.18 -3.97 -3.01
CA VAL A 80 3.61 -4.70 -4.15
C VAL A 80 2.22 -5.22 -3.81
N ALA A 81 2.03 -5.82 -2.63
CA ALA A 81 0.71 -6.30 -2.21
C ALA A 81 -0.34 -5.17 -2.14
N THR A 82 0.04 -3.99 -1.66
CA THR A 82 -0.87 -2.82 -1.62
C THR A 82 -1.28 -2.39 -3.02
N HIS A 83 -0.33 -2.39 -3.98
CA HIS A 83 -0.60 -2.11 -5.39
C HIS A 83 -1.56 -3.12 -6.01
N GLU A 84 -1.27 -4.41 -5.88
CA GLU A 84 -2.09 -5.48 -6.46
C GLU A 84 -3.48 -5.57 -5.83
N ILE A 85 -3.61 -5.28 -4.52
CA ILE A 85 -4.92 -5.14 -3.88
C ILE A 85 -5.72 -3.98 -4.51
N GLY A 86 -5.08 -2.90 -4.92
CA GLY A 86 -5.73 -1.84 -5.71
C GLY A 86 -6.35 -2.39 -7.00
N HIS A 87 -5.62 -3.22 -7.75
CA HIS A 87 -6.15 -3.90 -8.95
C HIS A 87 -7.27 -4.89 -8.63
N LEU A 88 -7.16 -5.66 -7.55
CA LEU A 88 -8.23 -6.55 -7.04
C LEU A 88 -9.49 -5.78 -6.64
N LEU A 89 -9.38 -4.49 -6.32
CA LEU A 89 -10.49 -3.61 -6.05
C LEU A 89 -10.89 -2.74 -7.26
N GLY A 90 -10.29 -2.97 -8.43
CA GLY A 90 -10.67 -2.33 -9.69
C GLY A 90 -9.99 -0.99 -9.99
N LEU A 91 -8.95 -0.61 -9.25
CA LEU A 91 -8.10 0.52 -9.64
C LEU A 91 -7.26 0.16 -10.86
N ALA A 92 -7.09 1.12 -11.76
CA ALA A 92 -6.09 1.06 -12.83
C ALA A 92 -4.80 1.76 -12.39
N HIS A 93 -3.73 1.58 -13.17
CA HIS A 93 -2.51 2.36 -12.97
C HIS A 93 -2.77 3.86 -13.08
N THR A 94 -1.98 4.63 -12.33
CA THR A 94 -1.94 6.10 -12.41
C THR A 94 -0.60 6.59 -12.94
N SER A 95 -0.59 7.82 -13.49
CA SER A 95 0.63 8.53 -13.87
C SER A 95 1.24 9.33 -12.72
N VAL A 96 0.59 9.38 -11.54
CA VAL A 96 1.11 10.08 -10.35
C VAL A 96 2.20 9.23 -9.70
N GLN A 97 3.45 9.65 -9.83
CA GLN A 97 4.61 8.82 -9.47
C GLN A 97 4.67 8.46 -7.98
N GLU A 98 4.15 9.30 -7.10
CA GLU A 98 4.15 9.09 -5.65
C GLU A 98 3.02 8.17 -5.18
N ALA A 99 1.99 7.96 -6.00
CA ALA A 99 0.81 7.16 -5.68
C ALA A 99 1.11 5.66 -5.72
N VAL A 100 0.44 4.89 -4.87
CA VAL A 100 0.63 3.43 -4.78
C VAL A 100 0.37 2.77 -6.13
N MET A 101 -0.65 3.22 -6.86
CA MET A 101 -1.01 2.66 -8.18
C MET A 101 -0.08 3.08 -9.34
N PHE A 102 1.08 3.70 -9.08
CA PHE A 102 2.09 3.91 -10.12
C PHE A 102 2.72 2.55 -10.51
N PRO A 103 2.87 2.22 -11.81
CA PRO A 103 3.17 0.87 -12.30
C PRO A 103 4.63 0.43 -12.12
N SER A 104 5.38 1.04 -11.20
CA SER A 104 6.78 0.69 -10.99
C SER A 104 7.20 0.94 -9.55
N LEU A 105 7.91 -0.04 -9.00
CA LEU A 105 8.53 0.01 -7.68
C LEU A 105 10.02 -0.31 -7.86
N ARG A 106 10.90 0.52 -7.29
CA ARG A 106 12.34 0.24 -7.34
C ARG A 106 12.72 -0.74 -6.23
N PRO A 107 13.80 -1.53 -6.40
CA PRO A 107 14.39 -2.24 -5.27
C PRO A 107 14.68 -1.30 -4.12
N ARG A 108 14.50 -1.78 -2.88
CA ARG A 108 14.69 -1.01 -1.65
C ARG A 108 13.72 0.16 -1.45
N GLU A 109 12.73 0.37 -2.33
CA GLU A 109 11.69 1.39 -2.18
C GLU A 109 10.54 0.86 -1.32
N LYS A 110 9.95 1.74 -0.50
CA LYS A 110 8.69 1.49 0.20
C LYS A 110 7.63 2.46 -0.28
N LYS A 111 6.45 1.94 -0.62
CA LYS A 111 5.33 2.69 -1.21
C LYS A 111 3.98 2.18 -0.70
N VAL A 112 3.82 2.18 0.63
CA VAL A 112 2.63 1.67 1.33
C VAL A 112 1.64 2.79 1.73
N ASP A 113 2.13 4.03 1.79
CA ASP A 113 1.33 5.18 2.21
C ASP A 113 0.45 5.68 1.07
N LEU A 114 -0.86 5.39 1.14
CA LEU A 114 -1.87 5.86 0.20
C LEU A 114 -1.78 7.38 -0.02
N LYS A 115 -1.79 7.79 -1.28
CA LYS A 115 -1.85 9.20 -1.68
C LYS A 115 -3.27 9.62 -2.01
N ILE A 116 -3.47 10.93 -2.15
CA ILE A 116 -4.79 11.49 -2.48
C ILE A 116 -5.36 10.93 -3.79
N ASP A 117 -4.50 10.58 -4.75
CA ASP A 117 -4.88 9.94 -6.00
C ASP A 117 -5.47 8.53 -5.75
N ASP A 118 -4.78 7.70 -4.97
CA ASP A 118 -5.23 6.37 -4.57
C ASP A 118 -6.56 6.43 -3.82
N ILE A 119 -6.66 7.34 -2.83
CA ILE A 119 -7.84 7.50 -1.97
C ILE A 119 -9.06 7.95 -2.78
N LYS A 120 -8.90 8.98 -3.63
CA LYS A 120 -10.00 9.45 -4.48
C LYS A 120 -10.42 8.40 -5.49
N GLY A 121 -9.45 7.69 -6.09
CA GLY A 121 -9.73 6.61 -7.03
C GLY A 121 -10.58 5.52 -6.39
N ILE A 122 -10.19 5.05 -5.21
CA ILE A 122 -10.88 3.92 -4.57
C ILE A 122 -12.24 4.34 -3.98
N GLN A 123 -12.35 5.56 -3.44
CA GLN A 123 -13.62 6.09 -2.94
C GLN A 123 -14.62 6.37 -4.07
N ALA A 124 -14.17 6.62 -5.29
CA ALA A 124 -15.06 6.72 -6.45
C ALA A 124 -15.77 5.39 -6.76
N LEU A 125 -15.18 4.25 -6.40
CA LEU A 125 -15.74 2.92 -6.60
C LEU A 125 -16.62 2.47 -5.43
N TYR A 126 -16.19 2.72 -4.18
CA TYR A 126 -16.83 2.15 -2.99
C TYR A 126 -17.43 3.17 -2.02
N GLY A 127 -17.27 4.47 -2.28
CA GLY A 127 -17.60 5.54 -1.35
C GLY A 127 -16.56 5.71 -0.23
N SER A 128 -16.60 6.86 0.44
CA SER A 128 -15.77 7.12 1.63
C SER A 128 -16.29 6.34 2.83
N ASN A 129 -15.37 5.80 3.64
CA ASN A 129 -15.73 5.24 4.95
C ASN A 129 -16.28 6.36 5.85
N PRO A 130 -17.48 6.23 6.46
CA PRO A 130 -18.04 7.26 7.34
C PRO A 130 -17.15 7.66 8.53
N ASN A 131 -16.21 6.78 8.93
CA ASN A 131 -15.26 7.03 10.01
C ASN A 131 -13.91 7.59 9.52
N PHE A 132 -13.75 7.79 8.22
CA PHE A 132 -12.55 8.36 7.63
C PHE A 132 -12.62 9.89 7.67
N ASN A 133 -11.54 10.53 8.13
CA ASN A 133 -11.46 11.99 8.23
C ASN A 133 -10.73 12.58 7.02
N ASP A 134 -11.48 12.96 6.01
CA ASP A 134 -10.96 13.57 4.77
C ASP A 134 -10.15 14.86 5.00
N GLN A 135 -10.41 15.60 6.09
CA GLN A 135 -9.79 16.91 6.35
C GLN A 135 -8.28 16.80 6.65
N ALA A 136 -7.82 15.66 7.16
CA ALA A 136 -6.41 15.44 7.47
C ALA A 136 -5.52 15.34 6.21
N LEU A 137 -6.10 14.92 5.08
CA LEU A 137 -5.38 14.79 3.80
C LEU A 137 -5.13 16.16 3.13
N SER A 138 -5.99 17.15 3.37
CA SER A 138 -5.86 18.48 2.76
C SER A 138 -4.78 19.34 3.45
N GLU A 139 -4.48 19.09 4.72
CA GLU A 139 -3.52 19.89 5.48
C GLU A 139 -2.06 19.48 5.21
N SER A 140 -1.79 18.21 4.88
CA SER A 140 -0.44 17.74 4.53
C SER A 140 0.09 18.37 3.24
N ASP A 141 -0.76 18.52 2.23
CA ASP A 141 -0.35 19.02 0.90
C ASP A 141 -0.16 20.55 0.86
N THR A 142 -0.82 21.29 1.75
CA THR A 142 -0.73 22.76 1.80
C THR A 142 0.59 23.26 2.40
N SER A 143 1.37 22.37 3.04
CA SER A 143 2.65 22.72 3.67
C SER A 143 3.84 22.82 2.69
N ILE A 144 3.69 22.34 1.45
CA ILE A 144 4.78 22.31 0.45
C ILE A 144 4.75 23.54 -0.49
N SER A 145 3.62 24.24 -0.61
CA SER A 145 3.46 25.28 -1.65
C SER A 145 3.72 26.73 -1.22
N ASN A 146 4.08 27.02 0.03
CA ASN A 146 4.21 28.41 0.51
C ASN A 146 5.64 28.77 0.93
N GLY A 147 6.51 28.92 -0.07
CA GLY A 147 7.73 29.72 0.04
C GLY A 147 7.44 31.22 -0.09
N VAL A 148 7.90 31.97 0.91
CA VAL A 148 8.03 33.46 0.99
C VAL A 148 6.82 34.26 1.50
N ALA A 149 6.76 34.46 2.82
CA ALA A 149 6.71 35.80 3.44
C ALA A 149 6.92 35.69 4.98
N LEU A 150 7.95 36.39 5.48
CA LEU A 150 8.28 36.55 6.89
C LEU A 150 7.15 37.23 7.68
N SER A 151 6.70 36.58 8.76
CA SER A 151 6.11 37.26 9.92
C SER A 151 6.35 36.40 11.16
N LYS A 152 7.23 36.88 12.03
CA LYS A 152 7.64 36.24 13.29
C LYS A 152 6.45 36.15 14.25
N ARG A 153 6.19 34.96 14.79
CA ARG A 153 5.54 34.78 16.10
C ARG A 153 6.37 33.80 16.94
N PRO A 154 6.61 34.10 18.24
CA PRO A 154 7.48 33.28 19.06
C PRO A 154 6.83 31.93 19.36
N PHE A 155 7.56 30.86 19.05
CA PHE A 155 7.19 29.48 19.33
C PHE A 155 7.58 29.16 20.77
N THR A 156 6.60 28.99 21.66
CA THR A 156 6.82 28.56 23.04
C THR A 156 6.93 27.03 23.07
N TRP A 157 8.06 26.51 23.55
CA TRP A 157 8.22 25.08 23.82
C TRP A 157 7.31 24.67 24.97
N SER A 158 6.40 23.73 24.75
CA SER A 158 5.81 22.93 25.82
C SER A 158 6.27 21.49 25.65
N ASN A 159 7.16 21.07 26.55
CA ASN A 159 7.61 19.69 26.69
C ASN A 159 6.44 18.83 27.16
N PHE A 160 6.01 17.86 26.36
CA PHE A 160 5.24 16.73 26.88
C PHE A 160 6.10 15.47 26.88
N ILE A 161 6.57 15.14 28.08
CA ILE A 161 7.13 13.85 28.44
C ILE A 161 5.93 12.90 28.61
N LEU A 162 5.81 11.89 27.75
CA LEU A 162 4.79 10.85 27.90
C LEU A 162 5.39 9.70 28.73
N PHE A 163 4.92 9.54 29.96
CA PHE A 163 5.20 8.37 30.80
C PHE A 163 4.38 7.18 30.29
N LEU A 164 5.06 6.09 29.98
CA LEU A 164 4.49 4.76 29.77
C LEU A 164 4.13 4.15 31.13
N ILE A 165 2.85 3.93 31.42
CA ILE A 165 2.41 3.10 32.56
C ILE A 165 1.90 1.77 31.99
N LEU A 166 2.66 0.71 32.23
CA LEU A 166 2.22 -0.66 32.06
C LEU A 166 1.31 -1.04 33.24
N SER A 167 0.20 -1.73 32.98
CA SER A 167 -0.48 -2.53 34.00
C SER A 167 -0.87 -3.86 33.38
N ILE A 168 -0.34 -4.93 33.97
CA ILE A 168 -0.67 -6.32 33.73
C ILE A 168 -1.94 -6.62 34.56
N ALA A 169 -2.90 -7.32 33.97
CA ALA A 169 -3.95 -8.01 34.72
C ALA A 169 -3.73 -9.52 34.56
N MET A 170 -3.95 -10.25 35.68
CA MET A 170 -3.77 -11.71 35.82
C MET A 170 -4.70 -12.50 34.93
#